data_AF-A0A822XBS8-F1
#
_entry.id   AF-A0A822XBS8-F1
#
_cell.length_a   1.000
_cell.length_b   1.000
_cell.length_c   1.000
_cell.angle_alpha   90.00
_cell.angle_beta   90.00
_cell.angle_gamma   90.00
#
_symmetry.space_group_name_H-M   'P 1'
#
loop_
_entity.id
_entity.type
_entity.pdbx_description
1 polymer ?
#
loop_
_entity_poly.entity_id
_entity_poly.type
_entity_poly.pdbx_seq_one_letter_code
_entity_poly.pdbx_strand_id
1 'polypeptide(L)'
;MGAFIEQVHRVLRKGGTFCWTDLRDAETMSLLPEMFESRGFEIVESAIVVDEVLRALDEVNEAKIEQIAKQVPKSIRKSIETFAGVKGTPVYEGFVNGSMTYHRHMMKKIDVNIGSGRGSESARMKIR
;
A
#
# COMPACT_ATOMS: atom_id res chain seq x y z
N MET A 1 3.69 -2.99 -9.55
CA MET A 1 2.79 -1.88 -9.20
C MET A 1 2.41 -1.00 -10.39
N GLY A 2 3.33 -0.43 -11.18
CA GLY A 2 2.97 0.46 -12.29
C GLY A 2 1.93 -0.11 -13.27
N ALA A 3 2.17 -1.32 -13.80
CA ALA A 3 1.23 -2.01 -14.69
C ALA A 3 -0.15 -2.27 -14.06
N PHE A 4 -0.20 -2.55 -12.75
CA PHE A 4 -1.46 -2.72 -12.03
C PHE A 4 -2.26 -1.41 -11.99
N ILE A 5 -1.62 -0.31 -11.59
CA ILE A 5 -2.25 1.02 -11.51
C ILE A 5 -2.75 1.46 -12.88
N GLU A 6 -2.00 1.18 -13.95
CA GLU A 6 -2.41 1.44 -15.34
C GLU A 6 -3.69 0.69 -15.70
N GLN A 7 -3.82 -0.59 -15.31
CA GLN A 7 -5.05 -1.34 -15.57
C GLN A 7 -6.22 -0.83 -14.74
N VAL A 8 -6.02 -0.47 -13.46
CA VAL A 8 -7.07 0.16 -12.65
C VAL A 8 -7.53 1.45 -13.30
N HIS A 9 -6.61 2.32 -13.72
CA HIS A 9 -6.95 3.56 -14.42
C HIS A 9 -7.72 3.28 -15.72
N ARG A 10 -7.32 2.28 -16.52
CA ARG A 10 -8.00 1.94 -17.78
C ARG A 10 -9.45 1.52 -17.56
N VAL A 11 -9.73 0.70 -16.55
CA VAL A 11 -11.08 0.15 -16.33
C VAL A 11 -11.99 1.06 -15.51
N LEU A 12 -11.43 1.94 -14.68
CA LEU A 12 -12.21 2.83 -13.84
C LEU A 12 -12.80 3.98 -14.67
N ARG A 13 -14.09 4.23 -14.48
CA ARG A 13 -14.75 5.40 -15.08
C ARG A 13 -14.13 6.68 -14.52
N LYS A 14 -14.15 7.75 -15.32
CA LYS A 14 -13.79 9.09 -14.87
C LYS A 14 -14.58 9.46 -13.61
N GLY A 15 -13.91 10.03 -12.61
CA GLY A 15 -14.49 10.37 -11.31
C GLY A 15 -14.81 9.16 -10.42
N GLY A 16 -14.53 7.93 -10.88
CA GLY A 16 -14.74 6.71 -10.11
C GLY A 16 -13.76 6.60 -8.94
N THR A 17 -14.22 5.93 -7.88
CA THR A 17 -13.46 5.70 -6.65
C THR A 17 -12.64 4.42 -6.74
N PHE A 18 -11.39 4.48 -6.30
CA PHE A 18 -10.51 3.34 -6.10
C PHE A 18 -10.06 3.30 -4.63
N CYS A 19 -10.53 2.29 -3.90
CA CYS A 19 -10.07 2.01 -2.54
C CYS A 19 -8.97 0.95 -2.59
N TRP A 20 -7.83 1.25 -1.99
CA TRP A 20 -6.68 0.37 -1.97
C TRP A 20 -6.16 0.23 -0.55
N THR A 21 -5.76 -0.98 -0.18
CA THR A 21 -5.12 -1.24 1.10
C THR A 21 -4.09 -2.34 0.90
N ASP A 22 -2.90 -2.15 1.46
CA ASP A 22 -1.84 -3.14 1.34
C ASP A 22 -0.79 -2.92 2.44
N LEU A 23 -0.03 -3.97 2.71
CA LEU A 23 1.11 -3.96 3.62
C LEU A 23 2.39 -4.18 2.84
N ARG A 24 3.40 -3.35 3.07
CA ARG A 24 4.67 -3.39 2.34
C ARG A 24 5.81 -2.98 3.25
N ASP A 25 7.04 -3.16 2.79
CA ASP A 25 8.17 -2.50 3.43
C ASP A 25 8.00 -0.96 3.34
N ALA A 26 8.49 -0.25 4.36
CA ALA A 26 8.27 1.18 4.51
C ALA A 26 8.86 1.99 3.34
N GLU A 27 10.00 1.55 2.80
CA GLU A 27 10.65 2.19 1.66
C GLU A 27 9.76 2.13 0.40
N THR A 28 9.33 0.94 -0.01
CA THR A 28 8.51 0.80 -1.21
C THR A 28 7.08 1.30 -1.03
N MET A 29 6.57 1.37 0.21
CA MET A 29 5.29 2.04 0.49
C MET A 29 5.38 3.55 0.24
N SER A 30 6.50 4.19 0.63
CA SER A 30 6.67 5.65 0.50
C SER A 30 6.58 6.16 -0.94
N LEU A 31 6.87 5.29 -1.91
CA LEU A 31 6.83 5.60 -3.34
C LEU A 31 5.41 5.54 -3.94
N LEU A 32 4.46 4.86 -3.28
CA LEU A 32 3.15 4.57 -3.88
C LEU A 32 2.27 5.80 -4.13
N PRO A 33 2.20 6.81 -3.25
CA PRO A 33 1.42 8.01 -3.51
C PRO A 33 1.77 8.67 -4.85
N GLU A 34 3.07 8.88 -5.11
CA GLU A 34 3.55 9.43 -6.38
C GLU A 34 3.20 8.52 -7.59
N MET A 35 3.30 7.20 -7.42
CA MET A 35 2.93 6.25 -8.47
C MET A 35 1.44 6.29 -8.84
N PHE A 36 0.56 6.55 -7.87
CA PHE A 36 -0.87 6.73 -8.11
C PHE A 36 -1.14 8.09 -8.77
N GLU A 37 -0.58 9.17 -8.23
CA GLU A 37 -0.80 10.54 -8.70
C GLU A 37 -0.31 10.75 -10.14
N SER A 38 0.88 10.24 -10.46
CA SER A 38 1.44 10.26 -11.83
C SER A 38 0.59 9.51 -12.87
N ARG A 39 -0.38 8.69 -12.43
CA ARG A 39 -1.29 7.91 -13.28
C ARG A 39 -2.74 8.39 -13.23
N GLY A 40 -2.97 9.62 -12.77
CA GLY A 40 -4.29 10.24 -12.82
C GLY A 40 -5.22 9.81 -11.68
N PHE A 41 -4.65 9.54 -10.52
CA PHE A 41 -5.42 9.40 -9.29
C PHE A 41 -5.18 10.58 -8.35
N GLU A 42 -6.23 11.05 -7.71
CA GLU A 42 -6.17 11.98 -6.59
C GLU A 42 -6.42 11.18 -5.30
N ILE A 43 -5.54 11.31 -4.30
CA ILE A 43 -5.74 10.72 -2.98
C ILE A 43 -6.71 11.60 -2.19
N VAL A 44 -7.91 11.10 -1.94
CA VAL A 44 -8.96 11.80 -1.18
C VAL A 44 -8.82 11.54 0.32
N GLU A 45 -8.49 10.30 0.69
CA GLU A 45 -8.21 9.93 2.07
C GLU A 45 -7.05 8.95 2.13
N SER A 46 -6.28 9.05 3.21
CA SER A 46 -5.16 8.18 3.51
C SER A 46 -5.05 7.95 5.01
N ALA A 47 -4.67 6.73 5.42
CA ALA A 47 -4.27 6.47 6.79
C ALA A 47 -3.25 5.32 6.84
N ILE A 48 -2.30 5.44 7.77
CA ILE A 48 -1.47 4.34 8.22
C ILE A 48 -2.25 3.64 9.34
N VAL A 49 -2.42 2.33 9.26
CA VAL A 49 -3.29 1.54 10.15
C VAL A 49 -2.51 0.49 10.96
N VAL A 50 -1.20 0.68 11.10
CA VAL A 50 -0.29 -0.28 11.77
C VAL A 50 -0.72 -0.52 13.23
N ASP A 51 -1.07 0.54 13.96
CA ASP A 51 -1.44 0.43 15.37
C ASP A 51 -2.74 -0.35 15.57
N GLU A 52 -3.74 -0.11 14.72
CA GLU A 52 -5.00 -0.87 14.70
C GLU A 52 -4.74 -2.34 14.39
N VAL A 53 -3.88 -2.62 13.42
CA VAL A 53 -3.54 -3.98 13.00
C VAL A 53 -2.77 -4.71 14.11
N LEU A 54 -1.80 -4.07 14.76
CA LEU A 54 -1.08 -4.66 15.88
C LEU A 54 -2.02 -5.01 17.04
N ARG A 55 -2.93 -4.11 17.41
CA ARG A 55 -3.95 -4.39 18.45
C ARG A 55 -4.80 -5.61 18.08
N ALA A 56 -5.28 -5.68 16.84
CA ALA A 56 -6.08 -6.81 16.38
C ALA A 56 -5.28 -8.11 16.33
N LEU A 57 -4.01 -8.07 15.91
CA LEU A 57 -3.13 -9.24 15.89
C LEU A 57 -2.86 -9.76 17.30
N ASP A 58 -2.61 -8.87 18.26
CA ASP A 58 -2.41 -9.22 19.66
C ASP A 58 -3.66 -9.88 20.27
N GLU A 59 -4.86 -9.32 20.02
CA GLU A 59 -6.13 -9.84 20.54
C GLU A 59 -6.40 -11.30 20.11
N VAL A 60 -6.04 -11.65 18.87
CA VAL A 60 -6.34 -12.97 18.30
C VAL A 60 -5.15 -13.93 18.30
N ASN A 61 -3.99 -13.53 18.83
CA ASN A 61 -2.72 -14.23 18.61
C ASN A 61 -2.74 -15.68 19.12
N GLU A 62 -3.18 -15.90 20.36
CA GLU A 62 -3.20 -17.23 20.98
C GLU A 62 -4.15 -18.19 20.26
N ALA A 63 -5.38 -17.74 20.00
CA ALA A 63 -6.37 -18.51 19.27
C ALA A 63 -5.87 -18.87 17.86
N LYS A 64 -5.21 -17.93 17.17
CA LYS A 64 -4.63 -18.13 15.84
C LYS A 64 -3.51 -19.18 15.85
N ILE A 65 -2.58 -19.13 16.82
CA ILE A 65 -1.52 -20.14 16.98
C ILE A 65 -2.13 -21.53 17.19
N GLU A 66 -3.14 -21.65 18.05
CA GLU A 66 -3.80 -22.93 18.31
C GLU A 66 -4.48 -23.50 17.04
N GLN A 67 -5.21 -22.66 16.30
CA GLN A 67 -5.86 -23.08 15.05
C GLN A 67 -4.85 -23.51 13.99
N ILE A 68 -3.77 -22.76 13.82
CA ILE A 68 -2.68 -23.11 12.89
C ILE A 68 -2.03 -24.44 13.30
N ALA A 69 -1.78 -24.64 14.60
CA ALA A 69 -1.19 -25.87 15.10
C ALA A 69 -2.06 -27.11 14.85
N LYS A 70 -3.39 -26.95 14.89
CA LYS A 70 -4.38 -28.01 14.62
C LYS A 70 -4.57 -28.30 13.14
N GLN A 71 -4.63 -27.27 12.29
CA GLN A 71 -5.09 -27.40 10.91
C GLN A 71 -3.96 -27.44 9.87
N VAL A 72 -2.77 -26.94 10.20
CA VAL A 72 -1.68 -26.73 9.23
C VAL A 72 -0.58 -27.79 9.40
N PRO A 73 -0.20 -28.52 8.33
CA PRO A 73 0.92 -29.44 8.36
C PRO A 73 2.21 -28.77 8.82
N LYS A 74 3.03 -29.50 9.61
CA LYS A 74 4.26 -28.96 10.19
C LYS A 74 5.23 -28.37 9.16
N SER A 75 5.24 -28.89 7.94
CA SER A 75 6.14 -28.46 6.85
C SER A 75 5.89 -27.02 6.38
N ILE A 76 4.64 -26.55 6.41
CA ILE A 76 4.27 -25.20 5.92
C ILE A 76 3.86 -24.24 7.02
N ARG A 77 3.85 -24.72 8.28
CA ARG A 77 3.31 -24.00 9.43
C ARG A 77 3.94 -22.62 9.62
N LYS A 78 5.27 -22.53 9.59
CA LYS A 78 5.99 -21.27 9.76
C LYS A 78 5.62 -20.21 8.72
N SER A 79 5.39 -20.62 7.47
CA SER A 79 4.96 -19.72 6.41
C SER A 79 3.55 -19.20 6.66
N ILE A 80 2.64 -20.06 7.12
CA ILE A 80 1.28 -19.65 7.50
C ILE A 80 1.29 -18.74 8.72
N GLU A 81 2.09 -19.04 9.75
CA GLU A 81 2.26 -18.19 10.94
C GLU A 81 2.76 -16.80 10.56
N THR A 82 3.76 -16.73 9.67
CA THR A 82 4.30 -15.47 9.16
C THR A 82 3.25 -14.69 8.37
N PHE A 83 2.56 -15.36 7.44
CA PHE A 83 1.48 -14.74 6.65
C PHE A 83 0.33 -14.23 7.53
N ALA A 84 -0.02 -14.96 8.59
CA ALA A 84 -1.09 -14.60 9.49
C ALA A 84 -0.69 -13.52 10.52
N GLY A 85 0.55 -13.02 10.48
CA GLY A 85 1.05 -11.97 11.36
C GLY A 85 1.11 -12.40 12.82
N VAL A 86 1.46 -13.66 13.09
CA VAL A 86 1.65 -14.15 14.47
C VAL A 86 2.78 -13.38 15.16
N LYS A 87 2.63 -13.08 16.44
CA LYS A 87 3.64 -12.38 17.26
C LYS A 87 5.00 -13.08 17.18
N GLY A 88 6.08 -12.30 17.01
CA GLY A 88 7.43 -12.84 16.83
C GLY A 88 7.75 -13.33 15.42
N THR A 89 6.81 -13.27 14.46
CA THR A 89 7.10 -13.56 13.05
C THR A 89 7.54 -12.32 12.28
N PRO A 90 8.24 -12.47 11.14
CA PRO A 90 8.78 -11.33 10.39
C PRO A 90 7.77 -10.22 10.06
N VAL A 91 6.51 -10.57 9.77
CA VAL A 91 5.46 -9.56 9.46
C VAL A 91 5.09 -8.75 10.70
N TYR A 92 4.83 -9.42 11.82
CA TYR A 92 4.49 -8.75 13.08
C TYR A 92 5.65 -7.88 13.57
N GLU A 93 6.87 -8.43 13.59
CA GLU A 93 8.05 -7.69 14.01
C GLU A 93 8.37 -6.54 13.05
N GLY A 94 8.09 -6.72 11.76
CA GLY A 94 8.21 -5.66 10.76
C GLY A 94 7.31 -4.46 11.05
N PHE A 95 6.08 -4.70 11.52
CA PHE A 95 5.19 -3.63 11.98
C PHE A 95 5.70 -2.97 13.27
N VAL A 96 6.15 -3.76 14.25
CA VAL A 96 6.66 -3.24 15.53
C VAL A 96 7.90 -2.37 15.34
N ASN A 97 8.82 -2.77 14.46
CA ASN A 97 10.08 -2.06 14.23
C ASN A 97 9.99 -1.00 13.11
N GLY A 98 8.83 -0.86 12.46
CA GLY A 98 8.58 0.12 11.41
C GLY A 98 9.21 -0.20 10.05
N SER A 99 9.85 -1.37 9.87
CA SER A 99 10.34 -1.80 8.55
C SER A 99 9.22 -2.19 7.61
N MET A 100 8.05 -2.56 8.13
CA MET A 100 6.82 -2.76 7.40
C MET A 100 5.76 -1.76 7.84
N THR A 101 4.90 -1.37 6.91
CA THR A 101 3.77 -0.47 7.16
C THR A 101 2.53 -0.98 6.44
N TYR A 102 1.35 -0.58 6.91
CA TYR A 102 0.06 -0.94 6.33
C TYR A 102 -0.74 0.33 6.10
N HIS A 103 -1.05 0.63 4.84
CA HIS A 103 -1.77 1.83 4.45
C HIS A 103 -3.16 1.47 3.91
N ARG A 104 -4.11 2.39 4.09
CA ARG A 104 -5.33 2.47 3.30
C ARG A 104 -5.37 3.79 2.54
N HIS A 105 -5.87 3.75 1.32
CA HIS A 105 -6.09 4.91 0.48
C HIS A 105 -7.48 4.83 -0.14
N MET A 106 -8.19 5.96 -0.16
CA MET A 106 -9.33 6.19 -1.03
C MET A 106 -8.93 7.23 -2.05
N MET A 107 -9.02 6.86 -3.32
CA MET A 107 -8.60 7.70 -4.44
C MET A 107 -9.74 7.92 -5.42
N LYS A 108 -9.66 9.00 -6.20
CA LYS A 108 -10.53 9.23 -7.35
C LYS A 108 -9.71 9.28 -8.63
N LYS A 109 -10.22 8.68 -9.71
CA LYS A 109 -9.65 8.90 -11.04
C LYS A 109 -10.02 10.29 -11.52
N ILE A 110 -9.01 11.12 -11.78
CA ILE A 110 -9.16 12.49 -12.27
C ILE A 110 -9.01 12.55 -13.80
N ASP A 111 -9.46 13.65 -14.39
CA ASP A 111 -9.12 13.97 -15.77
C ASP A 111 -7.65 14.35 -15.85
N VAL A 112 -6.84 13.49 -16.44
CA VAL A 112 -5.53 13.93 -16.89
C VAL A 112 -5.73 14.61 -18.24
N ASN A 113 -5.87 15.95 -18.24
CA ASN A 113 -5.54 16.74 -19.43
C ASN A 113 -4.02 16.60 -19.62
N ILE A 114 -3.57 15.53 -20.27
CA ILE A 114 -2.20 15.44 -20.77
C ILE A 114 -2.12 16.44 -21.92
N GLY A 115 -1.93 17.71 -21.58
CA GLY A 115 -1.70 18.77 -22.53
C GLY A 115 -0.52 18.38 -23.43
N SER A 116 -0.76 18.40 -24.73
CA SER A 116 0.27 18.36 -25.76
C SER A 116 1.28 19.50 -25.53
N GLY A 117 2.41 19.18 -24.91
CA GLY A 117 3.53 20.09 -24.68
C GLY A 117 4.84 19.50 -25.19
N ARG A 118 4.98 19.37 -26.51
CA ARG A 118 6.30 19.34 -27.17
C ARG A 118 6.64 20.77 -27.61
N GLY A 119 7.85 21.23 -27.25
CA GLY A 119 8.49 22.48 -27.68
C GLY A 119 8.34 23.60 -26.64
N SER A 120 9.35 24.40 -26.28
CA SER A 120 10.73 24.59 -26.76
C SER A 120 11.49 25.41 -25.72
N GLU A 121 12.79 25.16 -25.59
CA GLU A 121 13.87 26.15 -25.43
C GLU A 121 13.71 27.41 -24.54
N SER A 122 14.64 27.53 -23.60
CA SER A 122 15.41 28.75 -23.28
C SER A 122 14.64 30.03 -22.93
N ALA A 123 14.58 30.35 -21.63
CA ALA A 123 14.51 31.73 -21.17
C ALA A 123 15.57 31.97 -20.10
N ARG A 124 16.62 32.69 -20.51
CA ARG A 124 17.63 33.32 -19.66
C ARG A 124 16.98 34.31 -18.68
N MET A 125 17.44 34.25 -17.43
CA MET A 125 17.83 35.35 -16.52
C MET A 125 16.93 36.61 -16.39
N LYS A 126 16.56 36.96 -15.15
CA LYS A 126 16.91 38.25 -14.53
C LYS A 126 16.71 38.26 -13.02
N ILE A 127 17.80 38.61 -12.35
CA ILE A 127 17.95 38.93 -10.93
C ILE A 127 17.19 40.23 -10.62
N ARG A 128 16.59 40.31 -9.43
CA ARG A 128 16.44 41.55 -8.67
C ARG A 128 16.86 41.29 -7.24
#